data_AF-A0A0S3T8B2-F1
#
_entry.id   AF-A0A0S3T8B2-F1
#
_cell.length_a   1.000
_cell.length_b   1.000
_cell.length_c   1.000
_cell.angle_alpha   90.00
_cell.angle_beta   90.00
_cell.angle_gamma   90.00
#
_symmetry.space_group_name_H-M   'P 1'
#
loop_
_entity.id
_entity.type
_entity.pdbx_description
1 polymer ?
#
loop_
_entity_poly.entity_id
_entity_poly.type
_entity_poly.pdbx_seq_one_letter_code
_entity_poly.pdbx_strand_id
1 'polypeptide(L)'
;AVLRVAKTIKNEGKQFWGCPNYKRTRNEELQGCNFFKWLSEDCVDDTVSTIARQRRKINSLEKCVRECQKREKMLITMICFLGLINIIVVCFLFKSP
;
A
#
# COMPACT_ATOMS: atom_id res chain seq x y z
N ALA A 1 -23.55 -1.32 17.31
CA ALA A 1 -22.77 -1.98 18.37
C ALA A 1 -22.05 -0.92 19.19
N VAL A 2 -21.63 -1.23 20.41
CA VAL A 2 -20.82 -0.36 21.27
C VAL A 2 -19.51 -1.04 21.62
N LEU A 3 -18.44 -0.26 21.72
CA LEU A 3 -17.12 -0.76 22.11
C LEU A 3 -17.12 -1.05 23.61
N ARG A 4 -16.70 -2.25 24.00
CA ARG A 4 -16.62 -2.70 25.38
C ARG A 4 -15.27 -3.37 25.63
N VAL A 5 -14.85 -3.37 26.89
CA VAL A 5 -13.66 -4.10 27.35
C VAL A 5 -14.12 -5.33 28.14
N ALA A 6 -13.58 -6.49 27.82
CA ALA A 6 -13.87 -7.73 28.50
C ALA A 6 -13.28 -7.72 29.91
N LYS A 7 -14.10 -8.14 30.88
CA LYS A 7 -13.76 -8.19 32.32
C LYS A 7 -13.59 -9.63 32.84
N THR A 8 -13.71 -10.63 31.97
CA THR A 8 -13.52 -12.03 32.35
C THR A 8 -12.04 -12.30 32.53
N ILE A 9 -11.63 -13.04 33.56
CA ILE A 9 -10.22 -13.37 33.89
C ILE A 9 -9.42 -13.79 32.65
N LYS A 10 -9.97 -14.68 31.81
CA LYS A 10 -9.27 -15.19 30.60
C LYS A 10 -9.09 -14.15 29.48
N ASN A 11 -9.90 -13.09 29.45
CA ASN A 11 -9.94 -12.11 28.35
C ASN A 11 -9.83 -10.66 28.86
N GLU A 12 -9.31 -10.47 30.07
CA GLU A 12 -9.22 -9.17 30.71
C GLU A 12 -8.49 -8.17 29.81
N GLY A 13 -9.06 -6.97 29.65
CA GLY A 13 -8.48 -5.91 28.84
C GLY A 13 -8.73 -6.03 27.32
N LYS A 14 -9.20 -7.18 26.80
CA LYS A 14 -9.52 -7.31 25.37
C LYS A 14 -10.77 -6.51 25.00
N GLN A 15 -10.71 -5.78 23.89
CA GLN A 15 -11.83 -5.00 23.37
C GLN A 15 -12.71 -5.80 22.41
N PHE A 16 -14.03 -5.58 22.48
CA PHE A 16 -15.02 -6.21 21.61
C PHE A 16 -16.17 -5.26 21.31
N TRP A 17 -16.83 -5.48 20.16
CA TRP A 17 -18.10 -4.88 19.80
C TRP A 17 -19.25 -5.71 20.37
N GLY A 18 -20.12 -5.08 21.15
CA GLY A 18 -21.32 -5.72 21.72
C GLY A 18 -22.60 -4.93 21.47
N CYS A 19 -23.76 -5.53 21.73
CA CYS A 19 -25.02 -4.77 21.72
C CYS A 19 -25.04 -3.71 22.83
N PRO A 20 -25.69 -2.55 22.60
CA PRO A 20 -26.04 -1.64 23.69
C PRO A 20 -26.90 -2.32 24.75
N ASN A 21 -27.88 -3.11 24.30
CA ASN A 21 -28.84 -3.88 25.11
C ASN A 21 -28.51 -5.38 25.09
N TYR A 22 -27.40 -5.75 25.72
CA TYR A 22 -27.01 -7.14 25.90
C TYR A 22 -27.86 -7.80 26.99
N LYS A 23 -28.57 -8.89 26.65
CA LYS A 23 -29.33 -9.78 27.57
C LYS A 23 -29.76 -9.16 28.92
N ARG A 24 -30.51 -8.06 28.91
CA ARG A 24 -31.11 -7.53 30.15
C ARG A 24 -32.37 -8.34 30.42
N THR A 25 -32.33 -9.28 31.37
CA THR A 25 -33.50 -10.10 31.70
C THR A 25 -34.16 -9.62 32.99
N ARG A 26 -35.43 -9.19 32.90
CA ARG A 26 -36.42 -9.46 33.95
C ARG A 26 -37.89 -9.35 33.49
N ASN A 27 -38.18 -8.72 32.35
CA ASN A 27 -39.48 -8.78 31.69
C ASN A 27 -39.32 -9.43 30.32
N GLU A 28 -40.09 -10.48 30.06
CA GLU A 28 -40.01 -11.35 28.89
C GLU A 28 -40.38 -10.65 27.56
N GLU A 29 -40.75 -9.37 27.60
CA GLU A 29 -41.20 -8.59 26.45
C GLU A 29 -40.09 -7.91 25.62
N LEU A 30 -38.87 -7.77 26.16
CA LEU A 30 -37.73 -7.22 25.40
C LEU A 30 -36.64 -8.28 25.21
N GLN A 31 -36.68 -8.97 24.07
CA GLN A 31 -35.65 -9.91 23.65
C GLN A 31 -34.30 -9.19 23.51
N GLY A 32 -33.41 -9.37 24.49
CA GLY A 32 -32.06 -8.79 24.46
C GLY A 32 -31.22 -9.34 23.30
N CYS A 33 -30.26 -8.55 22.82
CA CYS A 33 -29.38 -8.89 21.71
C CYS A 33 -28.13 -9.65 22.19
N ASN A 34 -27.64 -10.57 21.35
CA ASN A 34 -26.47 -11.44 21.62
C ASN A 34 -25.25 -11.15 20.73
N PHE A 35 -25.28 -10.08 19.95
CA PHE A 35 -24.17 -9.67 19.09
C PHE A 35 -22.88 -9.44 19.91
N PHE A 36 -21.82 -10.11 19.47
CA PHE A 36 -20.47 -10.07 20.03
C PHE A 36 -19.46 -10.25 18.89
N LYS A 37 -18.45 -9.38 18.78
CA LYS A 37 -17.33 -9.52 17.84
C LYS A 37 -16.04 -8.97 18.47
N TRP A 38 -14.95 -9.73 18.48
CA TRP A 38 -13.66 -9.23 18.97
C TRP A 38 -13.13 -8.09 18.09
N LEU A 39 -12.47 -7.09 18.71
CA LEU A 39 -11.86 -5.99 17.95
C LEU A 39 -10.60 -6.43 17.20
N SER A 40 -9.88 -7.44 17.70
CA SER A 40 -8.54 -7.83 17.25
C SER A 40 -8.47 -8.66 15.97
N GLU A 41 -9.60 -9.14 15.43
CA GLU A 41 -9.59 -10.05 14.27
C GLU A 41 -9.49 -9.32 12.93
N ASP A 42 -9.96 -8.07 12.82
CA ASP A 42 -9.95 -7.36 11.53
C ASP A 42 -8.61 -6.66 11.24
N CYS A 43 -7.88 -6.21 12.27
CA CYS A 43 -6.71 -5.33 12.11
C CYS A 43 -5.39 -6.04 11.77
N VAL A 44 -5.25 -7.33 12.05
CA VAL A 44 -3.99 -8.07 11.78
C VAL A 44 -3.97 -8.66 10.36
N ASP A 45 -5.10 -9.12 9.84
CA ASP A 45 -5.17 -9.75 8.50
C ASP A 45 -5.14 -8.69 7.37
N ASP A 46 -5.79 -7.54 7.59
CA ASP A 46 -5.79 -6.43 6.65
C ASP A 46 -4.41 -5.76 6.51
N THR A 47 -3.63 -5.69 7.58
CA THR A 47 -2.31 -5.05 7.54
C THR A 47 -1.27 -5.90 6.80
N VAL A 48 -1.25 -7.21 7.02
CA VAL A 48 -0.34 -8.12 6.31
C VAL A 48 -0.67 -8.19 4.81
N SER A 49 -1.95 -8.27 4.47
CA SER A 49 -2.41 -8.32 3.07
C SER A 49 -2.15 -7.00 2.33
N THR A 50 -2.33 -5.85 2.99
CA THR A 50 -1.99 -4.53 2.43
C THR A 50 -0.49 -4.34 2.24
N ILE A 51 0.34 -4.76 3.20
CA ILE A 51 1.81 -4.74 3.09
C ILE A 51 2.27 -5.58 1.90
N ALA A 52 1.74 -6.80 1.73
CA ALA A 52 2.10 -7.66 0.61
C ALA A 52 1.71 -7.03 -0.74
N ARG A 53 0.54 -6.40 -0.83
CA ARG A 53 0.09 -5.67 -2.03
C ARG A 53 0.99 -4.46 -2.33
N GLN A 54 1.36 -3.68 -1.32
CA GLN A 54 2.25 -2.54 -1.47
C GLN A 54 3.65 -2.97 -1.93
N ARG A 55 4.21 -4.06 -1.37
CA ARG A 55 5.50 -4.61 -1.82
C ARG A 55 5.49 -5.02 -3.29
N ARG A 56 4.42 -5.65 -3.77
CA ARG A 56 4.27 -5.98 -5.20
C ARG A 56 4.25 -4.74 -6.08
N LYS A 57 3.53 -3.69 -5.66
CA LYS A 57 3.52 -2.40 -6.37
C LYS A 57 4.93 -1.79 -6.42
N ILE A 58 5.62 -1.71 -5.28
CA ILE A 58 6.98 -1.16 -5.21
C ILE A 58 7.91 -1.89 -6.19
N ASN A 59 7.95 -3.22 -6.16
CA ASN A 59 8.79 -4.02 -7.07
C ASN A 59 8.43 -3.76 -8.56
N SER A 60 7.14 -3.66 -8.88
CA SER A 60 6.71 -3.34 -10.26
C SER A 60 7.13 -1.93 -10.70
N LEU A 61 7.04 -0.94 -9.80
CA LEU A 61 7.46 0.43 -10.07
C LEU A 61 8.98 0.52 -10.22
N GLU A 62 9.74 -0.15 -9.35
CA GLU A 62 11.20 -0.20 -9.43
C GLU A 62 11.69 -0.79 -10.76
N LYS A 63 11.02 -1.85 -11.26
CA LYS A 63 11.30 -2.41 -12.59
C LYS A 63 11.02 -1.39 -13.70
N CYS A 64 9.85 -0.76 -13.68
CA CYS A 64 9.47 0.25 -14.67
C CYS A 64 10.44 1.44 -14.67
N VAL A 65 10.79 1.98 -13.50
CA VAL A 65 11.75 3.08 -13.35
C VAL A 65 13.12 2.70 -13.89
N ARG A 66 13.62 1.49 -13.58
CA ARG A 66 14.90 0.99 -14.10
C ARG A 66 14.91 0.90 -15.62
N GLU A 67 13.82 0.43 -16.22
CA GLU A 67 13.69 0.37 -17.68
C GLU A 67 13.64 1.75 -18.32
N CYS A 68 12.85 2.68 -17.76
CA CYS A 68 12.80 4.07 -18.20
C CYS A 68 14.17 4.73 -18.12
N GLN A 69 14.88 4.58 -16.99
CA GLN A 69 16.22 5.13 -16.80
C GLN A 69 17.23 4.55 -17.81
N LYS A 70 17.12 3.27 -18.15
CA LYS A 70 17.96 2.65 -19.19
C LYS A 70 17.69 3.25 -20.57
N ARG A 71 16.41 3.44 -20.93
CA ARG A 71 16.01 4.08 -22.19
C ARG A 71 16.49 5.52 -22.27
N GLU A 72 16.34 6.28 -21.19
CA GLU A 72 16.82 7.66 -21.09
C GLU A 72 18.34 7.74 -21.30
N LYS A 73 19.13 6.90 -20.61
CA LYS A 73 20.58 6.85 -20.80
C LYS A 73 20.98 6.52 -22.24
N MET A 74 20.29 5.57 -22.88
CA MET A 74 20.50 5.24 -24.29
C MET A 74 20.22 6.43 -25.21
N LEU A 75 19.12 7.16 -24.98
CA LEU A 75 18.77 8.35 -25.75
C LEU A 75 19.79 9.48 -25.58
N ILE A 76 20.19 9.78 -24.34
CA ILE A 76 21.23 10.77 -24.05
C ILE A 76 22.52 10.42 -24.79
N THR A 77 22.92 9.15 -24.72
CA THR A 77 24.12 8.66 -25.42
C THR A 77 24.02 8.85 -26.93
N MET A 78 22.89 8.49 -27.54
CA MET A 78 22.64 8.67 -28.98
C MET A 78 22.68 10.14 -29.40
N ILE A 79 22.06 11.04 -28.62
CA ILE A 79 22.07 12.48 -28.89
C ILE A 79 23.50 13.03 -28.84
N CYS A 80 24.30 12.64 -27.84
CA CYS A 80 25.70 13.04 -27.74
C CYS A 80 26.51 12.58 -28.96
N PHE A 81 26.35 11.33 -29.40
CA PHE A 81 27.04 10.82 -30.59
C PHE A 81 26.65 11.58 -31.87
N LEU A 82 25.35 11.85 -32.09
CA LEU A 82 24.89 12.64 -33.22
C LEU A 82 25.42 14.09 -33.15
N GLY A 83 25.51 14.67 -31.95
CA GLY A 83 26.14 15.97 -31.73
C GLY A 83 27.60 15.98 -32.15
N LEU A 84 28.39 14.97 -31.74
CA LEU A 84 29.80 14.83 -32.14
C LEU A 84 29.96 14.70 -33.66
N ILE A 85 29.12 13.88 -34.32
CA ILE A 85 29.15 13.72 -35.77
C ILE A 85 28.86 15.06 -36.47
N ASN A 86 27.85 15.80 -36.02
CA ASN A 86 27.54 17.12 -36.58
C ASN A 86 28.71 18.09 -36.43
N ILE A 87 29.37 18.13 -35.26
CA ILE A 87 30.56 18.96 -35.04
C ILE A 87 31.66 18.59 -36.05
N ILE A 88 31.94 17.30 -36.22
CA ILE A 88 32.95 16.81 -37.17
C ILE A 88 32.61 17.25 -38.60
N VAL A 89 31.37 17.05 -39.05
CA VAL A 89 30.91 17.46 -40.39
C VAL A 89 31.08 18.97 -40.59
N VAL A 90 30.65 19.76 -39.61
CA VAL A 90 30.80 21.22 -39.64
C VAL A 90 32.28 21.63 -39.71
N CYS A 91 33.15 20.99 -38.93
CA CYS A 91 34.59 21.22 -39.00
C CYS A 91 35.15 20.89 -40.39
N PHE A 92 34.72 19.81 -41.04
CA PHE A 92 35.14 19.47 -42.40
C PHE A 92 34.61 20.45 -43.46
N LEU A 93 33.37 20.93 -43.30
CA LEU A 93 32.77 21.93 -44.19
C LEU A 93 33.52 23.26 -44.11
N PHE A 94 33.85 23.74 -42.91
CA PHE A 94 34.62 24.98 -42.72
C PHE A 94 36.12 24.84 -43.02
N LYS A 95 36.64 23.61 -43.05
CA LYS A 95 38.04 23.31 -43.41
C LYS A 95 38.23 23.06 -44.91
N SER A 96 37.14 22.99 -45.68
CA SER A 96 37.22 22.97 -47.14
C SER A 96 37.57 24.38 -47.62
N PRO A 97 38.67 24.55 -48.39
CA PRO A 97 39.24 25.84 -48.76
C PRO A 97 38.35 26.68 -49.66
#